data_AF-A0A539CXD5-F1
#
_entry.id   AF-A0A539CXD5-F1
#
_cell.length_a   1.000
_cell.length_b   1.000
_cell.length_c   1.000
_cell.angle_alpha   90.00
_cell.angle_beta   90.00
_cell.angle_gamma   90.00
#
_symmetry.space_group_name_H-M   'P 1'
#
loop_
_entity.id
_entity.type
_entity.pdbx_description
1 polymer ?
#
loop_
_entity_poly.entity_id
_entity_poly.type
_entity_poly.pdbx_seq_one_letter_code
_entity_poly.pdbx_strand_id
1 'polypeptide(L)'
;MKEPPKKAIARALHAITLLIEWQLIRDLERLTGEIHISIVPTLCPLDVSPYDFSASHYLIQRAADSTRKWVDGGGLSRQSSPQELQAHSH
;
A
#
# COMPACT_ATOMS: atom_id res chain seq x y z
N MET A 1 -1.52 -8.62 -17.71
CA MET A 1 -1.49 -7.46 -18.65
C MET A 1 -2.66 -6.54 -18.33
N LYS A 2 -2.40 -5.33 -17.84
CA LYS A 2 -3.43 -4.35 -17.45
C LYS A 2 -3.84 -3.59 -18.71
N GLU A 3 -4.98 -3.92 -19.33
CA GLU A 3 -5.48 -3.14 -20.47
C GLU A 3 -5.73 -1.69 -20.04
N PRO A 4 -5.27 -0.69 -20.81
CA PRO A 4 -5.54 0.71 -20.48
C PRO A 4 -7.04 0.98 -20.54
N PRO A 5 -7.60 1.77 -19.59
CA PRO A 5 -9.02 2.05 -19.57
C PRO A 5 -9.48 2.71 -20.89
N LYS A 6 -10.52 2.14 -21.51
CA LYS A 6 -10.98 2.50 -22.87
C LYS A 6 -11.74 3.84 -22.94
N LYS A 7 -12.13 4.43 -21.80
CA LYS A 7 -12.93 5.66 -21.72
C LYS A 7 -12.13 6.81 -21.09
N ALA A 8 -12.26 8.03 -21.60
CA ALA A 8 -11.50 9.21 -21.15
C ALA A 8 -11.63 9.47 -19.63
N ILE A 9 -12.83 9.28 -19.07
CA ILE A 9 -13.07 9.40 -17.61
C ILE A 9 -12.26 8.37 -16.82
N ALA A 10 -12.23 7.12 -17.28
CA ALA A 10 -11.49 6.07 -16.61
C ALA A 10 -9.97 6.29 -16.70
N ARG A 11 -9.47 6.94 -17.76
CA ARG A 11 -8.08 7.40 -17.85
C ARG A 11 -7.78 8.55 -16.88
N ALA A 12 -8.68 9.53 -16.79
CA ALA A 12 -8.54 10.64 -15.84
C ALA A 12 -8.52 10.14 -14.39
N LEU A 13 -9.45 9.26 -14.01
CA LEU A 13 -9.48 8.64 -12.69
C LEU A 13 -8.19 7.86 -12.40
N HIS A 14 -7.71 7.07 -13.36
CA HIS A 14 -6.44 6.36 -13.21
C HIS A 14 -5.25 7.31 -13.03
N ALA A 15 -5.19 8.41 -13.80
CA ALA A 15 -4.15 9.41 -13.64
C ALA A 15 -4.21 10.11 -12.28
N ILE A 16 -5.41 10.40 -11.76
CA ILE A 16 -5.59 10.94 -10.41
C ILE A 16 -5.07 9.96 -9.36
N THR A 17 -5.39 8.66 -9.47
CA THR A 17 -4.85 7.63 -8.57
C THR A 17 -3.33 7.63 -8.59
N LEU A 18 -2.71 7.62 -9.78
CA LEU A 18 -1.25 7.65 -9.91
C LEU A 18 -0.63 8.93 -9.33
N LEU A 19 -1.27 10.09 -9.52
CA LEU A 19 -0.81 11.36 -8.94
C LEU A 19 -0.85 11.34 -7.41
N ILE A 20 -1.89 10.74 -6.82
CA ILE A 20 -2.02 10.59 -5.36
C ILE A 20 -0.92 9.65 -4.84
N GLU A 21 -0.69 8.51 -5.50
CA GLU A 21 0.38 7.58 -5.15
C GLU A 21 1.75 8.24 -5.19
N TRP A 22 2.06 9.00 -6.26
CA TRP A 22 3.33 9.72 -6.38
C TRP A 22 3.47 10.85 -5.35
N GLN A 23 2.38 11.53 -5.03
CA GLN A 23 2.40 12.59 -4.03
C GLN A 23 2.74 12.01 -2.64
N LEU A 24 2.12 10.88 -2.28
CA LEU A 24 2.40 10.19 -1.03
C LEU A 24 3.87 9.76 -0.91
N ILE A 25 4.44 9.20 -1.99
CA ILE A 25 5.85 8.80 -2.02
C ILE A 25 6.76 10.02 -1.80
N ARG A 26 6.51 11.14 -2.48
CA ARG A 26 7.28 12.38 -2.32
C ARG A 26 7.18 12.96 -0.90
N ASP A 27 5.99 12.92 -0.31
CA ASP A 27 5.81 13.40 1.06
C ASP A 27 6.61 12.55 2.06
N LEU A 28 6.66 11.24 1.87
CA LEU A 28 7.49 10.36 2.70
C LEU A 28 8.98 10.61 2.50
N GLU A 29 9.45 10.78 1.27
CA GLU A 29 10.85 11.14 0.99
C GLU A 29 11.24 12.43 1.70
N ARG A 30 10.40 13.46 1.67
CA ARG A 30 10.65 14.73 2.37
C ARG A 30 10.67 14.55 3.89
N LEU A 31 9.72 13.80 4.44
CA LEU A 31 9.55 13.69 5.88
C LEU A 31 10.54 12.75 6.56
N THR A 32 11.13 11.79 5.83
CA THR A 32 12.10 10.83 6.41
C THR A 32 13.34 11.47 7.02
N GLY A 33 13.68 12.72 6.66
CA GLY A 33 14.77 13.47 7.29
C GLY A 33 14.36 14.25 8.55
N GLU A 34 13.07 14.48 8.76
CA GLU A 34 12.55 15.40 9.79
C GLU A 34 11.81 14.67 10.92
N ILE A 35 11.17 13.54 10.62
CA ILE A 35 10.38 12.76 11.57
C ILE A 35 10.59 11.25 11.38
N HIS A 36 10.53 10.51 12.49
CA HIS A 36 10.55 9.04 12.44
C HIS A 36 9.21 8.52 11.89
N ILE A 37 9.26 7.85 10.75
CA ILE A 37 8.09 7.26 10.09
C ILE A 37 8.28 5.74 10.02
N SER A 38 7.26 5.01 10.48
CA SER A 38 7.15 3.56 10.34
C SER A 38 5.90 3.22 9.53
N ILE A 39 6.08 2.47 8.46
CA ILE A 39 5.05 2.07 7.49
C ILE A 39 4.80 0.58 7.67
N VAL A 40 3.54 0.22 7.88
CA VAL A 40 3.12 -1.18 7.95
C VAL A 40 3.22 -1.79 6.55
N PRO A 41 3.83 -2.98 6.38
CA PRO A 41 3.89 -3.66 5.08
C PRO A 41 2.50 -3.93 4.50
N THR A 42 2.39 -3.86 3.18
CA THR A 42 1.15 -4.23 2.49
C THR A 42 0.85 -5.73 2.68
N LEU A 43 -0.45 -6.06 2.76
CA LEU A 43 -0.88 -7.44 2.88
C LEU A 43 -0.62 -8.16 1.55
N CYS A 44 0.33 -9.09 1.52
CA CYS A 44 0.71 -9.83 0.31
C CYS A 44 0.92 -11.34 0.59
N PRO A 45 0.63 -12.23 -0.39
CA PRO A 45 -0.14 -11.96 -1.62
C PRO A 45 -1.63 -11.76 -1.32
N LEU A 46 -2.33 -11.03 -2.18
CA LEU A 46 -3.79 -10.91 -2.19
C LEU A 46 -4.37 -11.78 -3.30
N ASP A 47 -4.70 -13.03 -2.98
CA ASP A 47 -5.29 -13.98 -3.93
C ASP A 47 -6.83 -13.87 -4.02
N VAL A 48 -7.37 -12.75 -3.54
CA VAL A 48 -8.81 -12.46 -3.49
C VAL A 48 -9.12 -11.33 -4.47
N SER A 49 -10.22 -11.48 -5.22
CA SER A 49 -10.69 -10.40 -6.10
C SER A 49 -11.03 -9.14 -5.29
N PRO A 50 -10.60 -7.94 -5.71
CA PRO A 50 -10.92 -6.69 -5.01
C PRO A 50 -12.43 -6.37 -5.01
N TYR A 51 -13.23 -7.05 -5.84
CA TYR A 51 -14.70 -6.92 -5.87
C TYR A 51 -15.42 -7.98 -5.02
N ASP A 52 -14.70 -8.96 -4.48
CA ASP A 52 -15.28 -10.02 -3.64
C ASP A 52 -15.30 -9.60 -2.16
N PHE A 53 -16.38 -8.92 -1.78
CA PHE A 53 -16.60 -8.49 -0.40
C PHE A 53 -16.90 -9.63 0.57
N SER A 54 -17.16 -10.85 0.10
CA SER A 54 -17.38 -12.01 0.99
C SER A 54 -16.11 -12.37 1.77
N ALA A 55 -14.93 -12.07 1.21
CA ALA A 55 -13.64 -12.30 1.83
C ALA A 55 -13.17 -11.16 2.75
N SER A 56 -13.94 -10.08 2.91
CA SER A 56 -13.52 -8.92 3.71
C SER A 56 -13.18 -9.27 5.15
N HIS A 57 -13.97 -10.14 5.80
CA HIS A 57 -13.68 -10.58 7.18
C HIS A 57 -12.30 -11.25 7.29
N TYR A 58 -12.02 -12.19 6.38
CA TYR A 58 -10.72 -12.88 6.32
C TYR A 58 -9.56 -11.91 6.09
N LEU A 59 -9.72 -10.98 5.14
CA LEU A 59 -8.67 -9.99 4.82
C LEU A 59 -8.39 -9.02 5.98
N ILE A 60 -9.43 -8.57 6.68
CA ILE A 60 -9.29 -7.71 7.88
C ILE A 60 -8.55 -8.46 8.99
N GLN A 61 -8.94 -9.70 9.27
CA GLN A 61 -8.30 -10.50 10.31
C GLN A 61 -6.82 -10.76 9.98
N ARG A 62 -6.53 -11.15 8.73
CA ARG A 62 -5.15 -11.38 8.27
C ARG A 62 -4.31 -10.11 8.34
N ALA A 63 -4.87 -8.94 8.00
CA ALA A 63 -4.20 -7.65 8.12
C ALA A 63 -3.86 -7.33 9.59
N ALA A 64 -4.81 -7.56 10.51
CA ALA A 64 -4.59 -7.35 11.94
C ALA A 64 -3.48 -8.27 12.49
N ASP A 65 -3.52 -9.56 12.16
CA ASP A 65 -2.52 -10.54 12.60
C ASP A 65 -1.13 -10.22 12.04
N SER A 66 -1.05 -9.85 10.76
CA SER A 66 0.21 -9.47 10.12
C SER A 66 0.79 -8.20 10.75
N THR A 67 -0.05 -7.20 11.01
CA THR A 67 0.36 -5.94 11.64
C THR A 67 0.85 -6.19 13.07
N ARG A 68 0.15 -7.02 13.84
CA ARG A 68 0.59 -7.36 15.20
C ARG A 68 1.97 -8.01 15.20
N LYS A 69 2.18 -9.00 14.33
CA LYS A 69 3.51 -9.64 14.17
C LYS A 69 4.59 -8.63 13.78
N TRP A 70 4.27 -7.68 12.91
CA TRP A 70 5.19 -6.61 12.52
C TRP A 70 5.52 -5.68 13.69
N VAL A 71 4.53 -5.28 14.50
CA VAL A 71 4.75 -4.47 15.71
C VAL A 71 5.60 -5.22 16.72
N ASP A 72 5.25 -6.48 17.02
CA ASP A 72 5.97 -7.33 17.97
C ASP A 72 7.41 -7.59 17.51
N GLY A 73 7.64 -7.61 16.19
CA GLY A 73 8.95 -7.70 15.56
C GLY A 73 9.76 -6.39 15.54
N GLY A 74 9.29 -5.32 16.22
CA GLY A 74 9.99 -4.04 16.30
C GLY A 74 9.72 -3.08 15.14
N GLY A 75 8.66 -3.30 14.37
CA GLY A 75 8.30 -2.48 13.21
C GLY A 75 8.18 -0.98 13.49
N LEU A 76 7.74 -0.61 14.70
CA LEU A 76 7.64 0.79 15.14
C LEU A 76 8.98 1.42 15.49
N SER A 77 9.99 0.63 15.83
CA SER A 77 11.34 1.10 16.14
C SER A 77 12.22 1.22 14.91
N ARG A 78 11.79 0.66 13.77
CA ARG A 78 12.49 0.75 12.49
C ARG A 78 11.96 1.94 11.69
N GLN A 79 12.89 2.69 11.12
CA GLN A 79 12.55 3.73 10.16
C GLN A 79 12.24 3.07 8.80
N SER A 80 11.07 3.37 8.25
CA SER A 80 10.65 2.82 6.97
C SER A 80 11.32 3.54 5.81
N SER A 81 11.65 2.76 4.79
CA SER A 81 12.09 3.29 3.50
C SER A 81 10.88 3.55 2.60
N PRO A 82 10.83 4.66 1.83
CA PRO A 82 9.79 4.88 0.81
C PRO A 82 9.66 3.73 -0.21
N GLN A 83 10.71 2.93 -0.38
CA GLN A 83 10.72 1.74 -1.24
C GLN A 83 9.75 0.65 -0.76
N GLU A 84 9.41 0.61 0.53
CA GLU A 84 8.47 -0.36 1.10
C GLU A 84 7.02 -0.16 0.60
N LEU A 85 6.71 1.02 0.06
CA LEU A 85 5.41 1.33 -0.56
C LEU A 85 5.38 1.14 -2.08
N GLN A 86 6.52 0.91 -2.71
CA GLN A 86 6.56 0.72 -4.15
C GLN A 86 5.86 -0.59 -4.52
N ALA A 87 5.14 -0.57 -5.64
CA ALA A 87 4.56 -1.78 -6.21
C ALA A 87 5.70 -2.78 -6.48
N HIS A 88 5.69 -3.91 -5.78
CA HIS A 88 6.65 -4.99 -5.97
C HIS A 88 6.03 -6.08 -6.83
N SER A 89 6.83 -6.64 -7.74
CA SER A 89 6.46 -7.84 -8.48
C SER A 89 6.88 -9.07 -7.68
N HIS A 90 5.97 -10.04 -7.56
CA HIS A 90 6.23 -11.39 -7.09
C HIS A 90 6.24 -12.36 -8.27
#